data_AF-A0A0M1JVZ3-F1
#
_entry.id   AF-A0A0M1JVZ3-F1
#
_cell.length_a   1.000
_cell.length_b   1.000
_cell.length_c   1.000
_cell.angle_alpha   90.00
_cell.angle_beta   90.00
_cell.angle_gamma   90.00
#
_symmetry.space_group_name_H-M   'P 1'
#
loop_
_entity.id
_entity.type
_entity.pdbx_description
1 polymer ?
#
loop_
_entity_poly.entity_id
_entity_poly.type
_entity_poly.pdbx_seq_one_letter_code
_entity_poly.pdbx_strand_id
1 'polypeptide(L)'
;MRDKEIIPILITGFAIGMIWDGVTTFLGVVSIVAGPEFTLSLNMNANSFGVYGIAFVGAVIVFCFNLITINVWEEASEGRWILAAPWLLCIVFDFFTSLAGNYRFILPGRQSEIAVIGVIWFITLLTTISPMSVRYLVKEYSEY
;
A
#
# COMPACT_ATOMS: atom_id res chain seq x y z
N MET A 1 10.90 -6.53 -29.20
CA MET A 1 10.92 -7.97 -28.81
C MET A 1 11.53 -8.19 -27.43
N ARG A 2 12.65 -7.53 -27.07
CA ARG A 2 13.31 -7.68 -25.76
C ARG A 2 12.46 -7.24 -24.56
N ASP A 3 11.56 -6.28 -24.75
CA ASP A 3 10.69 -5.76 -23.68
C ASP A 3 9.52 -6.71 -23.32
N LYS A 4 9.10 -7.59 -24.26
CA LYS A 4 7.99 -8.54 -24.03
C LYS A 4 8.32 -9.61 -22.99
N GLU A 5 9.59 -9.93 -22.79
CA GLU A 5 10.02 -10.94 -21.79
C GLU A 5 10.18 -10.34 -20.39
N ILE A 6 10.48 -9.05 -20.28
CA ILE A 6 10.75 -8.37 -19.00
C ILE A 6 9.44 -7.93 -18.33
N ILE A 7 8.45 -7.47 -19.11
CA ILE A 7 7.19 -6.94 -18.57
C ILE A 7 6.46 -7.95 -17.66
N PRO A 8 6.28 -9.24 -18.02
CA PRO A 8 5.64 -10.22 -17.13
C PRO A 8 6.37 -10.42 -15.80
N ILE A 9 7.70 -10.35 -15.82
CA ILE A 9 8.54 -10.47 -14.61
C ILE A 9 8.30 -9.26 -13.70
N LEU A 10 8.28 -8.05 -14.28
CA LEU A 10 7.99 -6.83 -13.53
C LEU A 10 6.57 -6.82 -12.97
N ILE A 11 5.57 -7.22 -13.75
CA ILE A 11 4.19 -7.36 -13.28
C ILE A 11 4.13 -8.30 -12.08
N THR A 12 4.81 -9.44 -12.15
CA THR A 12 4.83 -10.42 -11.04
C THR A 12 5.52 -9.84 -9.80
N GLY A 13 6.68 -9.20 -9.96
CA GLY A 13 7.42 -8.58 -8.86
C GLY A 13 6.62 -7.48 -8.16
N PHE A 14 6.03 -6.56 -8.94
CA PHE A 14 5.18 -5.51 -8.40
C PHE A 14 3.84 -6.05 -7.89
N ALA A 15 3.30 -7.15 -8.40
CA ALA A 15 2.09 -7.77 -7.84
C ALA A 15 2.34 -8.30 -6.42
N ILE A 16 3.52 -8.87 -6.16
CA ILE A 16 3.93 -9.27 -4.81
C ILE A 16 4.07 -8.03 -3.92
N GLY A 17 4.74 -6.98 -4.42
CA GLY A 17 4.87 -5.71 -3.70
C GLY A 17 3.52 -5.07 -3.35
N MET A 18 2.56 -5.14 -4.28
CA MET A 18 1.18 -4.66 -4.12
C MET A 18 0.42 -5.43 -3.04
N ILE A 19 0.59 -6.76 -2.96
CA ILE A 19 -0.01 -7.56 -1.89
C ILE A 19 0.61 -7.20 -0.54
N TRP A 20 1.94 -7.07 -0.49
CA TRP A 20 2.63 -6.68 0.73
C TRP A 20 2.20 -5.31 1.23
N ASP A 21 2.09 -4.34 0.33
CA ASP A 21 1.58 -3.00 0.60
C ASP A 21 0.20 -3.07 1.28
N GLY A 22 -0.76 -3.78 0.68
CA GLY A 22 -2.09 -3.94 1.28
C GLY A 22 -2.06 -4.56 2.69
N VAL A 23 -1.16 -5.52 2.94
CA VAL A 23 -0.96 -6.08 4.29
C VAL A 23 -0.38 -5.04 5.24
N THR A 24 0.63 -4.27 4.82
CA THR A 24 1.27 -3.27 5.69
C THR A 24 0.37 -2.07 5.93
N THR A 25 -0.44 -1.64 4.96
CA THR A 25 -1.47 -0.61 5.11
C THR A 25 -2.49 -1.06 6.15
N PHE A 26 -3.03 -2.28 6.02
CA PHE A 26 -3.94 -2.87 7.00
C PHE A 26 -3.34 -2.85 8.42
N LEU A 27 -2.12 -3.38 8.57
CA LEU A 27 -1.42 -3.40 9.85
C LEU A 27 -1.14 -1.99 10.38
N GLY A 28 -0.83 -1.05 9.51
CA GLY A 28 -0.67 0.36 9.85
C GLY A 28 -1.93 0.98 10.42
N VAL A 29 -3.08 0.76 9.79
CA VAL A 29 -4.37 1.24 10.30
C VAL A 29 -4.69 0.57 11.64
N VAL A 30 -4.45 -0.73 11.80
CA VAL A 30 -4.58 -1.42 13.09
C VAL A 30 -3.70 -0.74 14.16
N SER A 31 -2.45 -0.42 13.86
CA SER A 31 -1.54 0.28 14.78
C SER A 31 -2.10 1.62 15.25
N ILE A 32 -2.66 2.40 14.32
CA ILE A 32 -3.16 3.75 14.59
C ILE A 32 -4.47 3.70 15.38
N VAL A 33 -5.41 2.85 14.96
CA VAL A 33 -6.76 2.79 15.55
C VAL A 33 -6.74 2.09 16.91
N ALA A 34 -5.95 1.04 17.06
CA ALA A 34 -5.94 0.22 18.27
C ALA A 34 -5.03 0.77 19.39
N GLY A 35 -4.13 1.71 19.05
CA GLY A 35 -3.24 2.35 20.00
C GLY A 35 -1.95 1.57 20.33
N PRO A 36 -1.06 2.13 21.16
CA PRO A 36 0.31 1.63 21.39
C PRO A 36 0.40 0.27 22.09
N GLU A 37 -0.61 -0.13 22.86
CA GLU A 37 -0.58 -1.40 23.61
C GLU A 37 -1.24 -2.58 22.89
N PHE A 38 -1.86 -2.35 21.73
CA PHE A 38 -2.54 -3.41 21.00
C PHE A 38 -1.55 -4.42 20.41
N THR A 39 -1.83 -5.69 20.66
CA THR A 39 -1.12 -6.84 20.07
C THR A 39 -2.08 -7.63 19.20
N LEU A 40 -1.58 -8.15 18.07
CA LEU A 40 -2.36 -9.03 17.20
C LEU A 40 -2.68 -10.31 17.97
N SER A 41 -3.96 -10.48 18.28
CA SER A 41 -4.51 -11.67 18.91
C SER A 41 -5.60 -12.26 18.02
N LEU A 42 -5.58 -13.59 17.89
CA LEU A 42 -6.65 -14.37 17.27
C LEU A 42 -7.88 -14.50 18.17
N ASN A 43 -7.77 -14.16 19.45
CA ASN A 43 -8.90 -14.14 20.37
C ASN A 43 -9.69 -12.84 20.18
N MET A 44 -10.72 -12.91 19.33
CA MET A 44 -11.52 -11.76 18.94
C MET A 44 -12.57 -11.44 20.00
N ASN A 45 -12.40 -10.30 20.67
CA ASN A 45 -13.50 -9.62 21.36
C ASN A 45 -14.14 -8.56 20.45
N ALA A 46 -15.28 -8.00 20.86
CA ALA A 46 -16.01 -7.01 20.07
C ALA A 46 -15.17 -5.76 19.69
N ASN A 47 -14.25 -5.35 20.57
CA ASN A 47 -13.35 -4.22 20.30
C ASN A 47 -12.33 -4.56 19.20
N SER A 48 -11.71 -5.74 19.26
CA SER A 48 -10.78 -6.20 18.20
C SER A 48 -11.48 -6.33 16.85
N PHE A 49 -12.74 -6.77 16.83
CA PHE A 49 -13.51 -6.85 15.58
C PHE A 49 -13.73 -5.47 14.93
N GLY A 50 -14.10 -4.46 15.72
CA GLY A 50 -14.28 -3.09 15.22
C GLY A 50 -12.99 -2.50 14.64
N VAL A 51 -11.86 -2.72 15.32
CA VAL A 51 -10.52 -2.31 14.85
C VAL A 51 -10.19 -2.95 13.50
N TYR A 52 -10.31 -4.27 13.40
CA TYR A 52 -10.01 -4.99 12.16
C TYR A 52 -10.96 -4.60 11.02
N GLY A 53 -12.24 -4.36 11.33
CA GLY A 53 -13.23 -3.89 10.35
C GLY A 53 -12.85 -2.53 9.75
N ILE A 54 -12.49 -1.56 10.60
CA ILE A 54 -12.03 -0.24 10.15
C ILE A 54 -10.74 -0.36 9.34
N ALA A 55 -9.78 -1.15 9.82
CA ALA A 55 -8.51 -1.36 9.12
C ALA A 55 -8.70 -1.99 7.74
N PHE A 56 -9.59 -2.97 7.63
CA PHE A 56 -9.91 -3.62 6.35
C PHE A 56 -10.55 -2.63 5.38
N VAL A 57 -11.58 -1.88 5.81
CA VAL A 57 -12.24 -0.88 4.96
C VAL A 57 -11.26 0.20 4.50
N GLY A 58 -10.44 0.71 5.43
CA GLY A 58 -9.43 1.73 5.12
C GLY A 58 -8.41 1.23 4.08
N ALA A 59 -7.83 0.04 4.32
CA ALA A 59 -6.87 -0.56 3.39
C ALA A 59 -7.47 -0.79 2.00
N VAL A 60 -8.72 -1.29 1.91
CA VAL A 60 -9.39 -1.52 0.62
C VAL A 60 -9.62 -0.22 -0.14
N ILE A 61 -10.11 0.83 0.52
CA ILE A 61 -10.34 2.13 -0.13
C ILE A 61 -9.04 2.70 -0.68
N VAL A 62 -7.98 2.70 0.14
CA VAL A 62 -6.66 3.18 -0.23
C VAL A 62 -6.10 2.41 -1.42
N PHE A 63 -6.20 1.08 -1.37
CA PHE A 63 -5.78 0.20 -2.44
C PHE A 63 -6.51 0.49 -3.76
N CYS A 64 -7.83 0.68 -3.71
CA CYS A 64 -8.62 1.06 -4.87
C CYS A 64 -8.14 2.39 -5.48
N PHE A 65 -7.85 3.40 -4.65
CA PHE A 65 -7.31 4.68 -5.13
C PHE A 65 -5.94 4.52 -5.79
N ASN A 66 -5.05 3.71 -5.23
CA ASN A 66 -3.75 3.42 -5.86
C ASN A 66 -3.91 2.75 -7.24
N LEU A 67 -4.87 1.82 -7.38
CA LEU A 67 -5.12 1.12 -8.64
C LEU A 67 -5.71 2.01 -9.75
N ILE A 68 -6.53 3.00 -9.40
CA ILE A 68 -7.13 3.92 -10.39
C ILE A 68 -6.20 5.08 -10.78
N THR A 69 -4.91 5.04 -10.40
CA THR A 69 -3.99 6.18 -10.65
C THR A 69 -3.98 6.66 -12.10
N ILE A 70 -4.01 5.76 -13.08
CA ILE A 70 -4.04 6.12 -14.50
C ILE A 70 -5.31 6.89 -14.84
N ASN A 71 -6.46 6.40 -14.37
CA ASN A 71 -7.75 7.04 -14.58
C ASN A 71 -7.81 8.43 -13.94
N VAL A 72 -7.23 8.60 -12.75
CA VAL A 72 -7.13 9.90 -12.07
C VAL A 72 -6.34 10.91 -12.92
N TRP A 73 -5.20 10.49 -13.48
CA TRP A 73 -4.37 11.37 -14.32
C TRP A 73 -4.98 11.66 -15.69
N GLU A 74 -5.68 10.69 -16.29
CA GLU A 74 -6.45 10.88 -17.52
C GLU A 74 -7.55 11.93 -17.30
N GLU A 75 -8.35 11.82 -16.23
CA GLU A 75 -9.36 12.83 -15.88
C GLU A 75 -8.76 14.21 -15.59
N ALA A 76 -7.64 14.26 -14.87
CA ALA A 76 -6.95 15.51 -14.57
C ALA A 76 -6.45 16.21 -15.85
N SER A 77 -6.00 15.43 -16.84
CA SER A 77 -5.56 15.95 -18.15
C SER A 77 -6.72 16.57 -18.95
N GLU A 78 -7.94 16.09 -18.73
CA GLU A 78 -9.18 16.66 -19.29
C GLU A 78 -9.73 17.84 -18.46
N GLY A 79 -8.99 18.30 -17.45
CA GLY A 79 -9.38 19.40 -16.56
C GLY A 79 -10.30 19.00 -15.41
N ARG A 80 -10.59 17.70 -15.22
CA ARG A 80 -11.42 17.19 -14.11
C ARG A 80 -10.54 16.71 -12.96
N TRP A 81 -10.30 17.59 -11.98
CA TRP A 81 -9.41 17.33 -10.85
C TRP A 81 -10.07 16.67 -9.62
N ILE A 82 -11.33 16.23 -9.74
CA ILE A 82 -12.15 15.77 -8.62
C ILE A 82 -11.49 14.61 -7.86
N LEU A 83 -10.88 13.67 -8.60
CA LEU A 83 -10.26 12.49 -8.01
C LEU A 83 -8.81 12.70 -7.58
N ALA A 84 -8.15 13.78 -8.00
CA ALA A 84 -6.73 14.01 -7.73
C ALA A 84 -6.44 14.25 -6.24
N ALA A 85 -7.26 15.05 -5.58
CA ALA A 85 -7.13 15.31 -4.15
C ALA A 85 -7.34 14.05 -3.28
N PRO A 86 -8.45 13.29 -3.41
CA PRO A 86 -8.62 12.07 -2.63
C PRO A 86 -7.60 10.98 -2.98
N TRP A 87 -7.17 10.89 -4.24
CA TRP A 87 -6.07 10.01 -4.65
C TRP A 87 -4.76 10.33 -3.93
N LEU A 88 -4.36 11.61 -3.93
CA LEU A 88 -3.13 12.04 -3.27
C LEU A 88 -3.18 11.76 -1.76
N LEU A 89 -4.33 12.02 -1.13
CA LEU A 89 -4.54 11.71 0.28
C LEU A 89 -4.41 10.21 0.54
N CYS A 90 -4.96 9.36 -0.33
CA CYS A 90 -4.83 7.91 -0.20
C CYS A 90 -3.38 7.46 -0.34
N ILE A 91 -2.61 7.96 -1.30
CA ILE A 91 -1.18 7.61 -1.42
C ILE A 91 -0.38 8.00 -0.19
N VAL A 92 -0.60 9.22 0.32
CA VAL A 92 0.11 9.71 1.49
C VAL A 92 -0.26 8.87 2.72
N PHE A 93 -1.55 8.60 2.90
CA PHE A 93 -2.04 7.74 3.98
C PHE A 93 -1.48 6.31 3.87
N ASP A 94 -1.48 5.74 2.67
CA ASP A 94 -0.94 4.42 2.37
C ASP A 94 0.52 4.32 2.79
N PHE A 95 1.35 5.26 2.32
CA PHE A 95 2.76 5.31 2.68
C PHE A 95 2.97 5.36 4.20
N PHE A 96 2.26 6.26 4.91
CA PHE A 96 2.41 6.40 6.35
C PHE A 96 1.92 5.17 7.13
N THR A 97 0.80 4.58 6.70
CA THR A 97 0.26 3.38 7.34
C THR A 97 1.15 2.17 7.07
N SER A 98 1.57 1.93 5.84
CA SER A 98 2.53 0.88 5.50
C SER A 98 3.84 1.03 6.28
N LEU A 99 4.35 2.27 6.42
CA LEU A 99 5.52 2.54 7.24
C LEU A 99 5.27 2.18 8.71
N ALA A 100 4.16 2.63 9.29
CA ALA A 100 3.78 2.32 10.68
C ALA A 100 3.60 0.81 10.91
N GLY A 101 2.97 0.11 9.96
CA GLY A 101 2.78 -1.34 9.98
C GLY A 101 4.11 -2.09 9.98
N ASN A 102 5.02 -1.73 9.08
CA ASN A 102 6.36 -2.29 9.02
C ASN A 102 7.15 -2.06 10.31
N TYR A 103 7.15 -0.84 10.85
CA TYR A 103 7.84 -0.53 12.10
C TYR A 103 7.32 -1.34 13.27
N ARG A 104 5.99 -1.42 13.42
CA ARG A 104 5.38 -1.97 14.61
C ARG A 104 5.31 -3.49 14.62
N PHE A 105 4.88 -4.09 13.52
CA PHE A 105 4.48 -5.49 13.51
C PHE A 105 5.48 -6.43 12.84
N ILE A 106 6.29 -5.93 11.89
CA ILE A 106 7.20 -6.79 11.11
C ILE A 106 8.58 -6.89 11.77
N LEU A 107 9.12 -5.78 12.28
CA LEU A 107 10.44 -5.75 12.94
C LEU A 107 10.39 -5.07 14.32
N PRO A 108 9.59 -5.58 15.28
CA PRO A 108 9.53 -5.02 16.62
C PRO A 108 10.92 -5.07 17.29
N GLY A 109 11.33 -3.96 17.89
CA GLY A 109 12.57 -3.87 18.69
C GLY A 109 13.86 -3.59 17.92
N ARG A 110 13.85 -3.58 16.58
CA ARG A 110 15.05 -3.27 15.75
C ARG A 110 15.03 -1.86 15.14
N GLN A 111 14.16 -1.01 15.67
CA GLN A 111 13.84 0.30 15.11
C GLN A 111 14.94 1.34 15.37
N SER A 112 15.89 1.05 16.27
CA SER A 112 17.06 1.90 16.54
C SER A 112 18.22 1.66 15.59
N GLU A 113 18.18 0.60 14.78
CA GLU A 113 19.25 0.26 13.84
C GLU A 113 19.07 1.03 12.52
N ILE A 114 19.99 1.94 12.20
CA ILE A 114 19.89 2.80 11.00
C ILE A 114 19.80 2.02 9.69
N ALA A 115 20.49 0.88 9.60
CA ALA A 115 20.41 0.00 8.44
C ALA A 115 19.01 -0.60 8.27
N VAL A 116 18.36 -0.97 9.39
CA VAL A 116 16.99 -1.53 9.40
C VAL A 116 15.99 -0.45 9.01
N ILE A 117 16.13 0.76 9.54
CA ILE A 117 15.34 1.93 9.13
C ILE A 117 15.43 2.14 7.61
N GLY A 118 16.65 2.14 7.06
CA GLY A 118 16.86 2.34 5.63
C GLY A 118 16.18 1.28 4.76
N VAL A 119 16.27 0.01 5.17
CA VAL A 119 15.60 -1.10 4.46
C VAL A 119 14.09 -0.99 4.55
N ILE A 120 13.53 -0.67 5.72
CA ILE A 120 12.07 -0.47 5.89
C ILE A 120 11.58 0.64 4.98
N TRP A 121 12.28 1.78 4.96
CA TRP A 121 11.94 2.90 4.08
C TRP A 121 11.99 2.51 2.61
N PHE A 122 13.06 1.83 2.19
CA PHE A 122 13.23 1.40 0.81
C PHE A 122 12.14 0.41 0.37
N ILE A 123 11.85 -0.61 1.19
CA ILE A 123 10.79 -1.57 0.91
C ILE A 123 9.43 -0.88 0.87
N THR A 124 9.11 -0.06 1.87
CA THR A 124 7.82 0.67 1.92
C THR A 124 7.62 1.52 0.68
N LEU A 125 8.65 2.27 0.24
CA LEU A 125 8.57 3.06 -0.98
C LEU A 125 8.28 2.19 -2.21
N LEU A 126 9.00 1.07 -2.37
CA LEU A 126 8.79 0.16 -3.50
C LEU A 126 7.39 -0.48 -3.47
N THR A 127 6.89 -0.86 -2.30
CA THR A 127 5.58 -1.51 -2.18
C THR A 127 4.45 -0.51 -2.36
N THR A 128 4.55 0.72 -1.85
CA THR A 128 3.55 1.77 -2.07
C THR A 128 3.39 2.14 -3.55
N ILE A 129 4.46 2.16 -4.34
CA ILE A 129 4.35 2.42 -5.80
C ILE A 129 3.91 1.18 -6.59
N SER A 130 3.88 0.01 -5.97
CA SER A 130 3.63 -1.25 -6.66
C SER A 130 2.24 -1.35 -7.30
N PRO A 131 1.10 -1.01 -6.65
CA PRO A 131 -0.22 -1.09 -7.28
C PRO A 131 -0.32 -0.20 -8.53
N MET A 132 0.26 1.00 -8.46
CA MET A 132 0.35 1.93 -9.58
C MET A 132 1.20 1.36 -10.73
N SER A 133 2.33 0.75 -10.39
CA SER A 133 3.26 0.15 -11.35
C SER A 133 2.65 -1.06 -12.05
N VAL A 134 1.95 -1.94 -11.32
CA VAL A 134 1.19 -3.05 -11.91
C VAL A 134 0.14 -2.52 -12.88
N ARG A 135 -0.64 -1.51 -12.48
CA ARG A 135 -1.68 -0.94 -13.35
C ARG A 135 -1.09 -0.41 -14.66
N TYR A 136 0.04 0.29 -14.59
CA TYR A 136 0.73 0.81 -15.76
C TYR A 136 1.25 -0.29 -16.67
N LEU A 137 1.98 -1.26 -16.12
CA LEU A 137 2.57 -2.35 -16.88
C LEU A 137 1.52 -3.26 -17.52
N VAL A 138 0.37 -3.48 -16.86
CA VAL A 138 -0.74 -4.25 -17.42
C VAL A 138 -1.40 -3.52 -18.59
N LYS A 139 -1.59 -2.20 -18.49
CA LYS A 139 -2.12 -1.37 -19.59
C LYS A 139 -1.18 -1.48 -20.80
N GLU A 140 0.10 -1.22 -20.58
CA GLU A 140 1.12 -1.31 -21.62
C GLU A 140 1.14 -2.71 -22.25
N TYR A 141 1.15 -3.78 -21.45
CA TYR A 141 1.13 -5.16 -21.95
C TYR A 141 -0.11 -5.48 -22.81
N SER A 142 -1.27 -4.89 -22.49
CA SER A 142 -2.52 -5.12 -23.21
C SER A 142 -2.62 -4.41 -24.56
N GLU A 143 -1.81 -3.38 -24.79
CA GLU A 143 -1.78 -2.61 -26.04
C GLU A 143 -0.81 -3.22 -27.09
N TYR A 144 -0.13 -4.33 -26.75
CA TYR A 144 0.88 -5.04 -27.56
C TYR A 144 0.45 -6.39 -28.15
#